data_AF-A0A3D1KVQ8-F1
#
_entry.id   AF-A0A3D1KVQ8-F1
#
_cell.length_a   1.000
_cell.length_b   1.000
_cell.length_c   1.000
_cell.angle_alpha   90.00
_cell.angle_beta   90.00
_cell.angle_gamma   90.00
#
_symmetry.space_group_name_H-M   'P 1'
#
loop_
_entity.id
_entity.type
_entity.pdbx_description
1 polymer ?
#
loop_
_entity_poly.entity_id
_entity_poly.type
_entity_poly.pdbx_seq_one_letter_code
_entity_poly.pdbx_strand_id
1 'polypeptide(L)'
;MLFMKVRKLISFFVYLFFAALVIFIGYSVYVYVTNKPPVEEISRARESLATAKNKKAGRYASETLREAERLYKWSMKEWETQNSKFFIFRDYALTRDLALKSINKSTNAGNEAKSAKDKLQTRVESELATLKKQITKFEKYYEHLALSQSILKSYHRGKTRFLEAQIEFDKNDLQEAAKLTKKASEGITTAEKAAHIKLVEFYKNYPTWEKNTKLAYSLSKKGQTVILVDKLQSTCTILKGGKEFKTFQAEFGKSWMGDKMYAGDKATPEGVYKVTEKKSRARTKYYKALLINYPNGEDQRRYDRMVKSGEIPRRTGIGGLIEIHGDGGKGVNWTDGCVALENKEMDVVFSHCSVNTPVIIVGSRQPIEDYLN
;
A
#
# COMPACT_ATOMS: atom_id res chain seq x y z
N MET A 1 -12.36 -62.26 92.75
CA MET A 1 -13.35 -62.14 91.65
C MET A 1 -13.26 -60.83 90.86
N LEU A 2 -12.83 -59.71 91.48
CA LEU A 2 -12.65 -58.40 90.80
C LEU A 2 -11.52 -58.38 89.74
N PHE A 3 -10.38 -59.02 90.02
CA PHE A 3 -9.19 -59.04 89.14
C PHE A 3 -9.43 -59.72 87.78
N MET A 4 -10.25 -60.77 87.72
CA MET A 4 -10.58 -61.47 86.47
C MET A 4 -11.49 -60.66 85.55
N LYS A 5 -12.37 -59.80 86.11
CA LYS A 5 -13.24 -58.92 85.32
C LYS A 5 -12.44 -57.78 84.66
N VAL A 6 -11.45 -57.21 85.36
CA VAL A 6 -10.57 -56.16 84.83
C VAL A 6 -9.70 -56.69 83.69
N ARG A 7 -9.13 -57.91 83.82
CA ARG A 7 -8.32 -58.52 82.76
C ARG A 7 -9.12 -58.86 81.50
N LYS A 8 -10.38 -59.30 81.64
CA LYS A 8 -11.30 -59.50 80.49
C LYS A 8 -11.67 -58.18 79.82
N LEU A 9 -11.93 -57.13 80.60
CA LEU A 9 -12.24 -55.80 80.08
C LEU A 9 -11.05 -55.20 79.30
N ILE A 10 -9.83 -55.31 79.84
CA ILE A 10 -8.60 -54.90 79.14
C ILE A 10 -8.42 -55.70 77.86
N SER A 11 -8.60 -57.03 77.89
CA SER A 11 -8.50 -57.85 76.67
C SER A 11 -9.53 -57.45 75.61
N PHE A 12 -10.76 -57.10 76.01
CA PHE A 12 -11.81 -56.62 75.10
C PHE A 12 -11.43 -55.31 74.42
N PHE A 13 -10.91 -54.33 75.15
CA PHE A 13 -10.41 -53.08 74.57
C PHE A 13 -9.19 -53.31 73.66
N VAL A 14 -8.32 -54.27 73.98
CA VAL A 14 -7.20 -54.67 73.11
C VAL A 14 -7.71 -55.29 71.81
N TYR A 15 -8.68 -56.22 71.85
CA TYR A 15 -9.29 -56.79 70.65
C TYR A 15 -10.05 -55.74 69.82
N LEU A 16 -10.76 -54.81 70.46
CA LEU A 16 -11.44 -53.70 69.80
C LEU A 16 -10.44 -52.78 69.08
N PHE A 17 -9.31 -52.49 69.72
CA PHE A 17 -8.22 -51.71 69.11
C PHE A 17 -7.60 -52.45 67.91
N PHE A 18 -7.31 -53.75 68.03
CA PHE A 18 -6.81 -54.55 66.91
C PHE A 18 -7.81 -54.66 65.75
N ALA A 19 -9.10 -54.81 66.03
CA ALA A 19 -10.14 -54.82 65.01
C ALA A 19 -10.25 -53.46 64.30
N ALA A 20 -10.24 -52.36 65.05
CA ALA A 20 -10.21 -51.01 64.50
C ALA A 20 -8.95 -50.75 63.68
N LEU A 21 -7.80 -51.28 64.11
CA LEU A 21 -6.53 -51.18 63.37
C LEU A 21 -6.58 -51.94 62.05
N VAL A 22 -7.16 -53.15 62.01
CA VAL A 22 -7.31 -53.92 60.76
C VAL A 22 -8.27 -53.22 59.79
N ILE A 23 -9.39 -52.67 60.28
CA ILE A 23 -10.31 -51.86 59.46
C ILE A 23 -9.60 -50.61 58.94
N PHE A 24 -8.82 -49.92 59.79
CA PHE A 24 -8.05 -48.75 59.39
C PHE A 24 -6.98 -49.08 58.35
N ILE A 25 -6.27 -50.20 58.49
CA ILE A 25 -5.29 -50.68 57.50
C ILE A 25 -5.99 -51.04 56.18
N GLY A 26 -7.10 -51.78 56.23
CA GLY A 26 -7.89 -52.14 55.06
C GLY A 26 -8.42 -50.90 54.32
N TYR A 27 -8.95 -49.92 55.06
CA TYR A 27 -9.39 -48.64 54.50
C TYR A 27 -8.23 -47.81 53.94
N SER A 28 -7.09 -47.78 54.63
CA SER A 28 -5.88 -47.10 54.16
C SER A 28 -5.36 -47.69 52.84
N VAL A 29 -5.37 -49.02 52.71
CA VAL A 29 -5.00 -49.71 51.45
C VAL A 29 -6.03 -49.41 50.36
N TYR A 30 -7.32 -49.44 50.66
CA TYR A 30 -8.39 -49.09 49.72
C TYR A 30 -8.24 -47.65 49.18
N VAL A 31 -8.03 -46.66 50.07
CA VAL A 31 -7.83 -45.26 49.68
C VAL A 31 -6.54 -45.08 48.88
N TYR A 32 -5.45 -45.75 49.27
CA TYR A 32 -4.20 -45.72 48.52
C TYR A 32 -4.35 -46.23 47.08
N VAL A 33 -5.16 -47.28 46.87
CA VAL A 33 -5.39 -47.88 45.54
C VAL A 33 -6.36 -47.05 44.70
N THR A 34 -7.37 -46.43 45.31
CA THR A 34 -8.45 -45.71 44.61
C THR A 34 -8.12 -44.24 44.33
N ASN A 35 -7.49 -43.53 45.27
CA ASN A 35 -7.15 -42.10 45.15
C ASN A 35 -5.74 -41.89 44.59
N LYS A 36 -5.52 -42.39 43.37
CA LYS A 36 -4.25 -42.19 42.67
C LYS A 36 -4.06 -40.71 42.29
N PRO A 37 -2.84 -40.16 42.46
CA PRO A 37 -2.54 -38.79 42.04
C PRO A 37 -2.66 -38.66 40.51
N PRO A 38 -3.16 -37.52 39.98
CA PRO A 38 -3.46 -37.34 38.56
C PRO A 38 -2.22 -36.94 37.76
N VAL A 39 -1.14 -37.72 37.88
CA VAL A 39 0.17 -37.40 37.29
C VAL A 39 0.09 -37.37 35.76
N GLU A 40 -0.66 -38.29 35.16
CA GLU A 40 -0.82 -38.36 33.70
C GLU A 40 -1.54 -37.13 33.17
N GLU A 41 -2.66 -36.73 33.79
CA GLU A 41 -3.46 -35.58 33.36
C GLU A 41 -2.67 -34.28 33.52
N ILE A 42 -1.87 -34.14 34.58
CA ILE A 42 -0.97 -32.99 34.78
C ILE A 42 0.13 -32.95 33.71
N SER A 43 0.74 -34.10 33.36
CA SER A 43 1.75 -34.18 32.29
C SER A 43 1.14 -33.79 30.94
N ARG A 44 -0.01 -34.36 30.61
CA ARG A 44 -0.74 -34.07 29.38
C ARG A 44 -1.18 -32.61 29.30
N ALA A 45 -1.60 -32.00 30.41
CA ALA A 45 -1.93 -30.58 30.46
C ALA A 45 -0.70 -29.70 30.17
N ARG A 46 0.45 -30.04 30.74
CA ARG A 46 1.72 -29.36 30.47
C ARG A 46 2.15 -29.50 29.00
N GLU A 47 2.08 -30.70 28.45
CA GLU A 47 2.43 -31.00 27.04
C GLU A 47 1.49 -30.28 26.06
N SER A 48 0.18 -30.26 26.35
CA SER A 48 -0.82 -29.56 25.54
C SER A 48 -0.60 -28.04 25.55
N LEU A 49 -0.28 -27.46 26.71
CA LEU A 49 0.13 -26.05 26.81
C LEU A 49 1.40 -25.74 26.02
N ALA A 50 2.41 -26.60 26.10
CA ALA A 50 3.63 -26.46 25.31
C ALA A 50 3.34 -26.52 23.80
N THR A 51 2.48 -27.46 23.39
CA THR A 51 2.04 -27.59 21.99
C THR A 51 1.30 -26.35 21.51
N ALA A 52 0.39 -25.80 22.32
CA ALA A 52 -0.33 -24.56 22.00
C ALA A 52 0.64 -23.37 21.84
N LYS A 53 1.64 -23.26 22.73
CA LYS A 53 2.69 -22.24 22.65
C LYS A 53 3.54 -22.39 21.39
N ASN A 54 3.94 -23.61 21.03
CA ASN A 54 4.69 -23.90 19.81
C ASN A 54 3.88 -23.55 18.54
N LYS A 55 2.56 -23.72 18.58
CA LYS A 55 1.62 -23.22 17.55
C LYS A 55 1.43 -21.69 17.57
N LYS A 56 2.25 -20.95 18.32
CA LYS A 56 2.20 -19.49 18.51
C LYS A 56 0.84 -19.00 19.04
N ALA A 57 0.12 -19.80 19.85
CA ALA A 57 -1.16 -19.38 20.43
C ALA A 57 -1.05 -18.11 21.28
N GLY A 58 0.13 -17.82 21.86
CA GLY A 58 0.35 -16.55 22.55
C GLY A 58 0.20 -15.31 21.66
N ARG A 59 0.41 -15.41 20.35
CA ARG A 59 0.23 -14.31 19.38
C ARG A 59 -1.17 -14.30 18.76
N TYR A 60 -1.76 -15.46 18.51
CA TYR A 60 -2.98 -15.60 17.69
C TYR A 60 -4.24 -16.03 18.45
N ALA A 61 -4.11 -16.53 19.68
CA ALA A 61 -5.20 -16.98 20.56
C ALA A 61 -4.84 -16.71 22.03
N SER A 62 -4.36 -15.49 22.32
CA SER A 62 -3.74 -15.15 23.60
C SER A 62 -4.69 -15.29 24.79
N GLU A 63 -5.97 -15.00 24.59
CA GLU A 63 -6.99 -15.08 25.64
C GLU A 63 -7.26 -16.53 26.05
N THR A 64 -7.56 -17.39 25.08
CA THR A 64 -7.81 -18.83 25.30
C THR A 64 -6.59 -19.52 25.90
N LEU A 65 -5.37 -19.15 25.48
CA LEU A 65 -4.15 -19.67 26.08
C LEU A 65 -3.98 -19.23 27.54
N ARG A 66 -4.21 -17.96 27.86
CA ARG A 66 -4.13 -17.45 29.24
C ARG A 66 -5.13 -18.13 30.17
N GLU A 67 -6.33 -18.42 29.66
CA GLU A 67 -7.33 -19.19 30.41
C GLU A 67 -6.83 -20.62 30.69
N ALA A 68 -6.25 -21.29 29.69
CA ALA A 68 -5.69 -22.63 29.85
C ALA A 68 -4.53 -22.65 30.87
N GLU A 69 -3.64 -21.66 30.84
CA GLU A 69 -2.53 -21.50 31.79
C GLU A 69 -3.04 -21.25 33.22
N ARG A 70 -4.09 -20.44 33.38
CA ARG A 70 -4.73 -20.18 34.66
C ARG A 70 -5.33 -21.46 35.25
N LEU A 71 -6.04 -22.25 34.45
CA LEU A 71 -6.60 -23.54 34.86
C LEU A 71 -5.51 -24.53 35.29
N TYR A 72 -4.40 -24.59 34.55
CA TYR A 72 -3.25 -25.41 34.93
C TYR A 72 -2.63 -24.94 36.25
N LYS A 73 -2.45 -23.63 36.43
CA LYS A 73 -1.92 -23.07 37.68
C LYS A 73 -2.82 -23.39 38.87
N TRP A 74 -4.14 -23.30 38.71
CA TRP A 74 -5.08 -23.72 39.75
C TRP A 74 -5.01 -25.23 40.03
N SER A 75 -4.90 -26.05 38.99
CA SER A 75 -4.72 -27.50 39.13
C SER A 75 -3.45 -27.83 39.94
N MET A 76 -2.31 -27.19 39.63
CA MET A 76 -1.05 -27.40 40.36
C MET A 76 -1.14 -26.97 41.83
N LYS A 77 -1.77 -25.82 42.12
CA LYS A 77 -1.98 -25.34 43.49
C LYS A 77 -2.87 -26.27 44.30
N GLU A 78 -3.93 -26.79 43.67
CA GLU A 78 -4.80 -27.78 44.31
C GLU A 78 -4.03 -29.09 44.55
N TRP A 79 -3.23 -29.53 43.58
CA TRP A 79 -2.41 -30.73 43.73
C TRP A 79 -1.43 -30.64 44.90
N GLU A 80 -0.76 -29.49 45.05
CA GLU A 80 0.11 -29.19 46.18
C GLU A 80 -0.65 -29.24 47.51
N THR A 81 -1.83 -28.62 47.56
CA THR A 81 -2.72 -28.60 48.74
C THR A 81 -3.19 -30.01 49.13
N GLN A 82 -3.46 -30.87 48.16
CA GLN A 82 -3.83 -32.27 48.44
C GLN A 82 -2.60 -33.09 48.88
N ASN A 83 -1.42 -32.82 48.34
CA ASN A 83 -0.20 -33.53 48.73
C ASN A 83 0.28 -33.16 50.14
N SER A 84 -0.04 -31.96 50.64
CA SER A 84 0.23 -31.58 52.04
C SER A 84 -0.70 -32.25 53.05
N LYS A 85 -1.83 -32.82 52.61
CA LYS A 85 -2.72 -33.60 53.47
C LYS A 85 -2.16 -35.00 53.69
N PHE A 86 -2.51 -35.57 54.85
CA PHE A 86 -2.27 -36.99 55.12
C PHE A 86 -2.97 -37.86 54.07
N PHE A 87 -2.34 -38.96 53.65
CA PHE A 87 -2.71 -39.69 52.42
C PHE A 87 -4.17 -40.16 52.35
N ILE A 88 -4.79 -40.41 53.50
CA ILE A 88 -6.19 -40.86 53.61
C ILE A 88 -7.19 -39.73 53.28
N PHE A 89 -6.82 -38.47 53.51
CA PHE A 89 -7.70 -37.31 53.32
C PHE A 89 -7.49 -36.59 51.97
N ARG A 90 -6.76 -37.21 51.05
CA ARG A 90 -6.48 -36.65 49.73
C ARG A 90 -7.64 -36.91 48.79
N ASP A 91 -8.09 -35.87 48.10
CA ASP A 91 -9.05 -35.95 47.01
C ASP A 91 -8.53 -35.17 45.80
N TYR A 92 -8.24 -35.89 44.72
CA TYR A 92 -7.68 -35.34 43.49
C TYR A 92 -8.73 -35.06 42.40
N ALA A 93 -10.03 -35.19 42.69
CA ALA A 93 -11.08 -34.97 41.69
C ALA A 93 -11.03 -33.56 41.08
N LEU A 94 -10.89 -32.53 41.93
CA LEU A 94 -10.78 -31.14 41.48
C LEU A 94 -9.47 -30.89 40.70
N THR A 95 -8.34 -31.45 41.16
CA THR A 95 -7.06 -31.37 40.44
C THR A 95 -7.20 -31.92 39.02
N ARG A 96 -7.82 -33.10 38.89
CA ARG A 96 -8.04 -33.78 37.61
C ARG A 96 -8.95 -32.97 36.69
N ASP A 97 -10.09 -32.48 37.20
CA ASP A 97 -11.03 -31.67 36.42
C ASP A 97 -10.36 -30.38 35.89
N LEU A 98 -9.61 -29.67 36.73
CA LEU A 98 -8.87 -28.48 36.31
C LEU A 98 -7.79 -28.80 35.25
N ALA A 99 -7.10 -29.94 35.38
CA ALA A 99 -6.12 -30.40 34.40
C ALA A 99 -6.78 -30.72 33.05
N LEU A 100 -7.89 -31.46 33.05
CA LEU A 100 -8.67 -31.78 31.84
C LEU A 100 -9.24 -30.53 31.16
N LYS A 101 -9.76 -29.57 31.94
CA LYS A 101 -10.21 -28.27 31.42
C LYS A 101 -9.06 -27.50 30.78
N SER A 102 -7.86 -27.51 31.39
CA SER A 102 -6.66 -26.90 30.82
C SER A 102 -6.24 -27.59 29.51
N ILE A 103 -6.28 -28.91 29.41
CA ILE A 103 -6.01 -29.67 28.18
C ILE A 103 -6.96 -29.23 27.06
N ASN A 104 -8.27 -29.22 27.34
CA ASN A 104 -9.26 -28.83 26.34
C ASN A 104 -9.04 -27.38 25.88
N LYS A 105 -8.86 -26.44 26.82
CA LYS A 105 -8.63 -25.03 26.49
C LYS A 105 -7.32 -24.79 25.73
N SER A 106 -6.23 -25.47 26.08
CA SER A 106 -4.95 -25.36 25.36
C SER A 106 -5.02 -25.97 23.97
N THR A 107 -5.73 -27.09 23.79
CA THR A 107 -6.00 -27.68 22.47
C THR A 107 -6.79 -26.71 21.60
N ASN A 108 -7.86 -26.12 22.14
CA ASN A 108 -8.66 -25.12 21.45
C ASN A 108 -7.84 -23.88 21.08
N ALA A 109 -7.03 -23.35 22.01
CA ALA A 109 -6.12 -22.25 21.74
C ALA A 109 -5.15 -22.57 20.59
N GLY A 110 -4.63 -23.80 20.52
CA GLY A 110 -3.77 -24.24 19.42
C GLY A 110 -4.50 -24.30 18.07
N ASN A 111 -5.76 -24.74 18.04
CA ASN A 111 -6.58 -24.81 16.83
C ASN A 111 -7.03 -23.40 16.37
N GLU A 112 -7.46 -22.56 17.31
CA GLU A 112 -7.79 -21.16 17.08
C GLU A 112 -6.58 -20.40 16.53
N ALA A 113 -5.40 -20.60 17.11
CA ALA A 113 -4.17 -19.98 16.65
C ALA A 113 -3.83 -20.35 15.21
N LYS A 114 -3.97 -21.64 14.86
CA LYS A 114 -3.78 -22.11 13.49
C LYS A 114 -4.79 -21.45 12.54
N SER A 115 -6.09 -21.50 12.87
CA SER A 115 -7.14 -20.89 12.05
C SER A 115 -6.95 -19.38 11.87
N ALA A 116 -6.63 -18.66 12.94
CA ALA A 116 -6.39 -17.22 12.91
C ALA A 116 -5.13 -16.88 12.09
N LYS A 117 -4.07 -17.69 12.20
CA LYS A 117 -2.86 -17.54 11.38
C LYS A 117 -3.17 -17.75 9.90
N ASP A 118 -3.87 -18.83 9.54
CA ASP A 118 -4.19 -19.15 8.15
C ASP A 118 -5.07 -18.04 7.53
N LYS A 119 -6.10 -17.58 8.26
CA LYS A 119 -6.93 -16.43 7.85
C LYS A 119 -6.11 -15.16 7.65
N LEU A 120 -5.19 -14.87 8.57
CA LEU A 120 -4.33 -13.70 8.48
C LEU A 120 -3.41 -13.79 7.26
N GLN A 121 -2.84 -14.96 7.00
CA GLN A 121 -1.98 -15.21 5.85
C GLN A 121 -2.72 -14.94 4.54
N THR A 122 -3.88 -15.57 4.33
CA THR A 122 -4.70 -15.37 3.13
C THR A 122 -5.13 -13.92 2.94
N ARG A 123 -5.49 -13.23 4.04
CA ARG A 123 -5.85 -11.82 3.99
C ARG A 123 -4.67 -10.95 3.54
N VAL A 124 -3.51 -11.10 4.18
CA VAL A 124 -2.32 -10.31 3.86
C VAL A 124 -1.85 -10.60 2.44
N GLU A 125 -1.89 -11.86 2.00
CA GLU A 125 -1.54 -12.26 0.64
C GLU A 125 -2.44 -11.58 -0.41
N SER A 126 -3.76 -11.60 -0.19
CA SER A 126 -4.73 -10.93 -1.06
C SER A 126 -4.55 -9.41 -1.09
N GLU A 127 -4.32 -8.79 0.08
CA GLU A 127 -4.04 -7.36 0.19
C GLU A 127 -2.74 -6.97 -0.55
N LEU A 128 -1.66 -7.74 -0.40
CA LEU A 128 -0.40 -7.52 -1.12
C LEU A 128 -0.56 -7.69 -2.63
N ALA A 129 -1.30 -8.71 -3.09
CA ALA A 129 -1.59 -8.90 -4.50
C ALA A 129 -2.37 -7.71 -5.09
N THR A 130 -3.32 -7.16 -4.33
CA THR A 130 -4.07 -5.96 -4.72
C THR A 130 -3.17 -4.73 -4.79
N LEU A 131 -2.33 -4.50 -3.78
CA LEU A 131 -1.38 -3.38 -3.78
C LEU A 131 -0.40 -3.47 -4.93
N LYS A 132 0.07 -4.67 -5.27
CA LYS A 132 0.94 -4.89 -6.43
C LYS A 132 0.28 -4.40 -7.72
N LYS A 133 -1.00 -4.73 -7.94
CA LYS A 133 -1.76 -4.25 -9.10
C LYS A 133 -1.88 -2.72 -9.11
N GLN A 134 -2.15 -2.11 -7.96
CA GLN A 134 -2.23 -0.65 -7.84
C GLN A 134 -0.88 0.02 -8.11
N ILE A 135 0.22 -0.53 -7.61
CA ILE A 135 1.59 -0.07 -7.88
C ILE A 135 1.86 -0.11 -9.39
N THR A 136 1.62 -1.25 -10.04
CA THR A 136 1.84 -1.40 -11.49
C THR A 136 0.99 -0.42 -12.30
N LYS A 137 -0.28 -0.23 -11.92
CA LYS A 137 -1.16 0.77 -12.55
C LYS A 137 -0.62 2.19 -12.37
N PHE A 138 -0.14 2.52 -11.17
CA PHE A 138 0.41 3.84 -10.88
C PHE A 138 1.67 4.13 -11.69
N GLU A 139 2.59 3.17 -11.76
CA GLU A 139 3.81 3.28 -12.56
C GLU A 139 3.48 3.45 -14.05
N LYS A 140 2.55 2.65 -14.57
CA LYS A 140 2.15 2.70 -15.98
C LYS A 140 1.50 4.03 -16.38
N TYR A 141 0.57 4.55 -15.59
CA TYR A 141 -0.29 5.67 -16.01
C TYR A 141 -0.08 6.98 -15.26
N TYR A 142 0.59 6.97 -14.11
CA TYR A 142 0.64 8.14 -13.23
C TYR A 142 2.06 8.62 -12.89
N GLU A 143 3.08 7.76 -12.96
CA GLU A 143 4.45 8.09 -12.53
C GLU A 143 5.08 9.24 -13.35
N HIS A 144 4.80 9.31 -14.64
CA HIS A 144 5.33 10.35 -15.52
C HIS A 144 4.50 11.66 -15.52
N LEU A 145 3.34 11.66 -14.83
CA LEU A 145 2.51 12.85 -14.72
C LEU A 145 3.23 13.93 -13.89
N ALA A 146 2.90 15.20 -14.16
CA ALA A 146 3.40 16.33 -13.38
C ALA A 146 2.74 16.40 -11.98
N LEU A 147 2.92 15.38 -11.13
CA LEU A 147 2.29 15.27 -9.82
C LEU A 147 2.95 16.17 -8.76
N SER A 148 2.21 16.51 -7.71
CA SER A 148 2.77 17.28 -6.60
C SER A 148 3.73 16.43 -5.76
N GLN A 149 4.72 17.08 -5.13
CA GLN A 149 5.67 16.40 -4.24
C GLN A 149 4.99 15.63 -3.09
N SER A 150 3.82 16.10 -2.64
CA SER A 150 3.04 15.41 -1.62
C SER A 150 2.53 14.05 -2.11
N ILE A 151 1.98 14.00 -3.33
CA ILE A 151 1.47 12.76 -3.94
C ILE A 151 2.61 11.77 -4.14
N LEU A 152 3.73 12.21 -4.74
CA LEU A 152 4.91 11.36 -4.97
C LEU A 152 5.49 10.83 -3.66
N LYS A 153 5.65 11.69 -2.64
CA LYS A 153 6.13 11.28 -1.32
C LYS A 153 5.21 10.25 -0.66
N SER A 154 3.89 10.43 -0.77
CA SER A 154 2.92 9.45 -0.25
C SER A 154 3.05 8.11 -0.96
N TYR A 155 3.15 8.13 -2.30
CA TYR A 155 3.32 6.94 -3.12
C TYR A 155 4.63 6.20 -2.79
N HIS A 156 5.78 6.88 -2.83
CA HIS A 156 7.09 6.25 -2.56
C HIS A 156 7.18 5.70 -1.13
N ARG A 157 6.62 6.42 -0.14
CA ARG A 157 6.51 5.91 1.23
C ARG A 157 5.66 4.64 1.26
N GLY A 158 4.49 4.65 0.60
CA GLY A 158 3.62 3.48 0.50
C GLY A 158 4.29 2.29 -0.17
N LYS A 159 4.98 2.50 -1.30
CA LYS A 159 5.76 1.49 -2.02
C LYS A 159 6.89 0.91 -1.17
N THR A 160 7.59 1.75 -0.40
CA THR A 160 8.62 1.28 0.55
C THR A 160 8.00 0.36 1.60
N ARG A 161 6.86 0.74 2.20
CA ARG A 161 6.14 -0.11 3.16
C ARG A 161 5.64 -1.41 2.56
N PHE A 162 5.24 -1.39 1.29
CA PHE A 162 4.84 -2.58 0.57
C PHE A 162 6.00 -3.58 0.46
N LEU A 163 7.20 -3.10 0.09
CA LEU A 163 8.39 -3.95 0.03
C LEU A 163 8.77 -4.51 1.42
N GLU A 164 8.73 -3.67 2.46
CA GLU A 164 8.92 -4.13 3.85
C GLU A 164 7.89 -5.21 4.22
N ALA A 165 6.62 -5.02 3.85
CA ALA A 165 5.55 -5.98 4.13
C ALA A 165 5.77 -7.33 3.44
N GLN A 166 6.25 -7.34 2.20
CA GLN A 166 6.60 -8.56 1.48
C GLN A 166 7.72 -9.32 2.20
N ILE A 167 8.77 -8.62 2.62
CA ILE A 167 9.89 -9.21 3.35
C ILE A 167 9.42 -9.85 4.66
N GLU A 168 8.56 -9.18 5.43
CA GLU A 168 8.04 -9.74 6.69
C GLU A 168 7.04 -10.89 6.47
N PHE A 169 6.29 -10.85 5.37
CA PHE A 169 5.42 -11.96 4.96
C PHE A 169 6.24 -13.21 4.62
N ASP A 170 7.34 -13.06 3.87
CA ASP A 170 8.25 -14.15 3.52
C ASP A 170 8.96 -14.75 4.74
N LYS A 171 9.28 -13.91 5.74
CA LYS A 171 9.77 -14.35 7.06
C LYS A 171 8.69 -15.01 7.92
N ASN A 172 7.44 -15.07 7.46
CA ASN A 172 6.28 -15.62 8.18
C ASN A 172 6.00 -14.89 9.52
N ASP A 173 6.38 -13.59 9.61
CA ASP A 173 5.88 -12.67 10.64
C ASP A 173 4.64 -11.91 10.14
N LEU A 174 3.52 -12.63 10.12
CA LEU A 174 2.27 -12.15 9.55
C LEU A 174 1.66 -10.94 10.27
N GLN A 175 2.01 -10.71 11.54
CA GLN A 175 1.48 -9.56 12.30
C GLN A 175 2.13 -8.27 11.85
N GLU A 176 3.46 -8.25 11.75
CA GLU A 176 4.17 -7.06 11.24
C GLU A 176 3.88 -6.86 9.75
N ALA A 177 3.83 -7.95 8.96
CA ALA A 177 3.41 -7.88 7.57
C ALA A 177 2.04 -7.21 7.42
N ALA A 178 1.02 -7.64 8.17
CA ALA A 178 -0.31 -7.03 8.11
C ALA A 178 -0.32 -5.53 8.46
N LYS A 179 0.46 -5.12 9.45
CA LYS A 179 0.59 -3.72 9.86
C LYS A 179 1.28 -2.87 8.79
N LEU A 180 2.33 -3.39 8.16
CA LEU A 180 3.03 -2.74 7.07
C LEU A 180 2.17 -2.65 5.82
N THR A 181 1.44 -3.72 5.46
CA THR A 181 0.47 -3.75 4.36
C THR A 181 -0.60 -2.68 4.53
N LYS A 182 -1.14 -2.49 5.74
CA LYS A 182 -2.09 -1.40 6.01
C LYS A 182 -1.49 -0.02 5.73
N LYS A 183 -0.29 0.24 6.24
CA LYS A 183 0.41 1.53 6.01
C LYS A 183 0.76 1.74 4.53
N ALA A 184 1.11 0.67 3.82
CA ALA A 184 1.35 0.70 2.40
C ALA A 184 0.08 1.09 1.63
N SER A 185 -1.04 0.46 1.97
CA SER A 185 -2.35 0.74 1.39
C SER A 185 -2.80 2.18 1.58
N GLU A 186 -2.62 2.75 2.77
CA GLU A 186 -2.93 4.15 3.05
C GLU A 186 -2.15 5.11 2.14
N GLY A 187 -0.85 4.84 1.91
CA GLY A 187 0.01 5.67 1.07
C GLY A 187 -0.29 5.54 -0.42
N ILE A 188 -0.40 4.29 -0.90
CA ILE A 188 -0.61 3.95 -2.32
C ILE A 188 -2.00 4.37 -2.77
N THR A 189 -3.04 4.01 -2.02
CA THR A 189 -4.44 4.32 -2.40
C THR A 189 -4.70 5.81 -2.41
N THR A 190 -4.17 6.55 -1.42
CA THR A 190 -4.30 8.02 -1.38
C THR A 190 -3.61 8.66 -2.57
N ALA A 191 -2.39 8.21 -2.89
CA ALA A 191 -1.65 8.74 -4.02
C ALA A 191 -2.31 8.42 -5.37
N GLU A 192 -2.78 7.18 -5.56
CA GLU A 192 -3.49 6.76 -6.77
C GLU A 192 -4.75 7.60 -7.00
N LYS A 193 -5.58 7.77 -5.96
CA LYS A 193 -6.79 8.60 -6.05
C LYS A 193 -6.45 10.05 -6.42
N ALA A 194 -5.46 10.65 -5.76
CA ALA A 194 -5.06 12.02 -6.04
C ALA A 194 -4.49 12.19 -7.46
N ALA A 195 -3.67 11.25 -7.92
CA ALA A 195 -3.12 11.25 -9.27
C ALA A 195 -4.22 11.09 -10.33
N HIS A 196 -5.17 10.16 -10.10
CA HIS A 196 -6.30 9.95 -10.98
C HIS A 196 -7.20 11.19 -11.07
N ILE A 197 -7.52 11.84 -9.94
CA ILE A 197 -8.28 13.10 -9.92
C ILE A 197 -7.57 14.17 -10.77
N LYS A 198 -6.24 14.30 -10.62
CA LYS A 198 -5.46 15.27 -11.39
C LYS A 198 -5.50 14.96 -12.88
N LEU A 199 -5.43 13.68 -13.27
CA LEU A 199 -5.55 13.26 -14.66
C LEU A 199 -6.95 13.58 -15.22
N VAL A 200 -8.01 13.24 -14.49
CA VAL A 200 -9.40 13.54 -14.89
C VAL A 200 -9.61 15.05 -15.04
N GLU A 201 -9.04 15.85 -14.14
CA GLU A 201 -9.09 17.31 -14.23
C GLU A 201 -8.38 17.83 -15.49
N PHE A 202 -7.20 17.30 -15.80
CA PHE A 202 -6.47 17.61 -17.04
C PHE A 202 -7.35 17.32 -18.27
N TYR A 203 -8.00 16.15 -18.31
CA TYR A 203 -8.84 15.72 -19.41
C TYR A 203 -10.15 16.51 -19.60
N LYS A 204 -10.52 17.42 -18.71
CA LYS A 204 -11.66 18.34 -18.94
C LYS A 204 -11.52 19.16 -20.23
N ASN A 205 -10.28 19.42 -20.65
CA ASN A 205 -9.97 20.16 -21.87
C ASN A 205 -9.98 19.31 -23.15
N TYR A 206 -10.20 18.00 -23.05
CA TYR A 206 -10.14 17.06 -24.18
C TYR A 206 -11.02 17.45 -25.39
N PRO A 207 -12.26 17.95 -25.25
CA PRO A 207 -13.05 18.37 -26.41
C PRO A 207 -12.35 19.45 -27.26
N THR A 208 -11.63 20.37 -26.63
CA THR A 208 -10.84 21.40 -27.31
C THR A 208 -9.62 20.79 -28.01
N TRP A 209 -8.94 19.87 -27.34
CA TRP A 209 -7.79 19.15 -27.91
C TRP A 209 -8.17 18.29 -29.10
N GLU A 210 -9.30 17.60 -29.03
CA GLU A 210 -9.82 16.78 -30.12
C GLU A 210 -10.13 17.65 -31.36
N LYS A 211 -10.82 18.78 -31.15
CA LYS A 211 -11.07 19.78 -32.19
C LYS A 211 -9.77 20.29 -32.82
N ASN A 212 -8.78 20.65 -32.00
CA ASN A 212 -7.50 21.18 -32.46
C ASN A 212 -6.67 20.12 -33.18
N THR A 213 -6.73 18.87 -32.74
CA THR A 213 -6.09 17.73 -33.42
C THR A 213 -6.72 17.52 -34.81
N LYS A 214 -8.05 17.51 -34.91
CA LYS A 214 -8.77 17.44 -36.19
C LYS A 214 -8.38 18.60 -37.12
N LEU A 215 -8.24 19.81 -36.57
CA LEU A 215 -7.76 20.98 -37.31
C LEU A 215 -6.33 20.77 -37.85
N ALA A 216 -5.40 20.26 -37.04
CA ALA A 216 -4.02 20.00 -37.45
C ALA A 216 -3.95 19.06 -38.67
N TYR A 217 -4.68 17.94 -38.63
CA TYR A 217 -4.77 17.02 -39.77
C TYR A 217 -5.47 17.65 -40.98
N SER A 218 -6.53 18.44 -40.78
CA SER A 218 -7.23 19.14 -41.87
C SER A 218 -6.32 20.15 -42.59
N LEU A 219 -5.59 20.98 -41.86
CA LEU A 219 -4.60 21.91 -42.42
C LEU A 219 -3.51 21.17 -43.20
N SER A 220 -3.05 20.04 -42.65
CA SER A 220 -2.06 19.21 -43.32
C SER A 220 -2.58 18.58 -44.62
N LYS A 221 -3.83 18.11 -44.66
CA LYS A 221 -4.48 17.61 -45.89
C LYS A 221 -4.60 18.68 -46.97
N LYS A 222 -4.75 19.95 -46.58
CA LYS A 222 -4.76 21.10 -47.49
C LYS A 222 -3.37 21.53 -47.99
N GLY A 223 -2.33 20.73 -47.73
CA GLY A 223 -0.98 20.94 -48.24
C GLY A 223 -0.05 21.72 -47.30
N GLN A 224 -0.50 22.11 -46.11
CA GLN A 224 0.37 22.78 -45.14
C GLN A 224 1.26 21.77 -44.41
N THR A 225 2.50 22.15 -44.12
CA THR A 225 3.27 21.45 -43.07
C THR A 225 2.79 21.96 -41.73
N VAL A 226 2.48 21.06 -40.80
CA VAL A 226 1.93 21.40 -39.48
C VAL A 226 2.77 20.72 -38.41
N ILE A 227 3.07 21.42 -37.32
CA ILE A 227 3.67 20.82 -36.12
C ILE A 227 2.54 20.52 -35.14
N LEU A 228 2.41 19.27 -34.70
CA LEU A 228 1.46 18.82 -33.69
C LEU A 228 2.23 18.32 -32.48
N VAL A 229 1.97 18.90 -31.31
CA VAL A 229 2.60 18.53 -30.04
C VAL A 229 1.54 17.88 -29.14
N ASP A 230 1.84 16.69 -28.63
CA ASP A 230 1.03 15.99 -27.63
C ASP A 230 1.80 15.94 -26.31
N LYS A 231 1.28 16.64 -25.29
CA LYS A 231 1.95 16.79 -24.01
C LYS A 231 1.95 15.50 -23.18
N LEU A 232 0.85 14.76 -23.16
CA LEU A 232 0.73 13.52 -22.40
C LEU A 232 1.60 12.41 -22.98
N GLN A 233 1.69 12.33 -24.32
CA GLN A 233 2.57 11.38 -25.00
C GLN A 233 4.03 11.86 -25.11
N SER A 234 4.34 13.09 -24.72
CA SER A 234 5.68 13.69 -24.85
C SER A 234 6.20 13.64 -26.28
N THR A 235 5.37 14.05 -27.24
CA THR A 235 5.73 14.00 -28.66
C THR A 235 5.61 15.34 -29.38
N CYS A 236 6.48 15.54 -30.37
CA CYS A 236 6.39 16.57 -31.39
C CYS A 236 6.39 15.92 -32.77
N THR A 237 5.28 16.07 -33.50
CA THR A 237 5.03 15.41 -34.78
C THR A 237 4.93 16.44 -35.91
N ILE A 238 5.61 16.19 -37.02
CA ILE A 238 5.42 16.92 -38.27
C ILE A 238 4.33 16.20 -39.07
N LEU A 239 3.26 16.91 -39.43
CA LEU A 239 2.22 16.41 -40.32
C LEU A 239 2.42 16.95 -41.75
N LYS A 240 2.29 16.07 -42.75
CA LYS A 240 2.26 16.42 -44.18
C LYS A 240 1.20 15.60 -44.91
N GLY A 241 0.40 16.25 -45.76
CA GLY A 241 -0.63 15.58 -46.54
C GLY A 241 -1.66 14.83 -45.69
N GLY A 242 -1.89 15.27 -44.45
CA GLY A 242 -2.79 14.61 -43.51
C GLY A 242 -2.24 13.34 -42.86
N LYS A 243 -0.95 13.09 -42.94
CA LYS A 243 -0.26 11.93 -42.33
C LYS A 243 0.84 12.40 -41.41
N GLU A 244 1.19 11.57 -40.43
CA GLU A 244 2.39 11.76 -39.62
C GLU A 244 3.62 11.50 -40.49
N PHE A 245 4.43 12.53 -40.70
CA PHE A 245 5.66 12.43 -41.47
C PHE A 245 6.81 11.94 -40.60
N LYS A 246 7.01 12.59 -39.44
CA LYS A 246 8.01 12.22 -38.42
C LYS A 246 7.53 12.63 -37.04
N THR A 247 7.84 11.82 -36.04
CA THR A 247 7.50 12.04 -34.63
C THR A 247 8.77 11.94 -33.79
N PHE A 248 8.94 12.89 -32.86
CA PHE A 248 10.11 13.04 -32.00
C PHE A 248 9.67 13.07 -30.54
N GLN A 249 10.56 12.68 -29.63
CA GLN A 249 10.35 12.88 -28.20
C GLN A 249 10.48 14.36 -27.87
N ALA A 250 9.65 14.84 -26.95
CA ALA A 250 9.58 16.24 -26.59
C ALA A 250 9.58 16.43 -25.07
N GLU A 251 10.29 17.46 -24.63
CA GLU A 251 10.35 17.87 -23.23
C GLU A 251 9.67 19.24 -23.06
N PHE A 252 9.00 19.41 -21.93
CA PHE A 252 8.14 20.56 -21.67
C PHE A 252 8.51 21.29 -20.39
N GLY A 253 7.67 22.24 -20.04
CA GLY A 253 7.72 22.90 -18.75
C GLY A 253 7.46 21.94 -17.59
N LYS A 254 8.03 22.23 -16.41
CA LYS A 254 7.84 21.38 -15.22
C LYS A 254 6.37 21.21 -14.81
N SER A 255 5.54 22.21 -15.12
CA SER A 255 4.09 22.20 -14.86
C SER A 255 3.30 21.82 -16.11
N TRP A 256 3.82 20.92 -16.96
CA TRP A 256 3.23 20.63 -18.28
C TRP A 256 1.78 20.15 -18.22
N MET A 257 1.30 19.50 -17.16
CA MET A 257 -0.14 19.16 -17.09
C MET A 257 -1.06 20.38 -16.90
N GLY A 258 -0.51 21.56 -16.63
CA GLY A 258 -1.28 22.81 -16.65
C GLY A 258 -1.29 23.41 -18.05
N ASP A 259 -2.33 24.21 -18.33
CA ASP A 259 -2.28 25.19 -19.40
C ASP A 259 -1.49 26.43 -18.92
N LYS A 260 -0.85 27.12 -19.86
CA LYS A 260 -0.05 28.31 -19.56
C LYS A 260 -0.96 29.51 -19.34
N MET A 261 -0.96 30.05 -18.13
CA MET A 261 -1.84 31.13 -17.69
C MET A 261 -1.08 32.44 -17.47
N TYR A 262 0.18 32.39 -17.02
CA TYR A 262 0.98 33.59 -16.74
C TYR A 262 2.51 33.34 -16.76
N ALA A 263 3.29 34.41 -16.66
CA ALA A 263 4.75 34.33 -16.63
C ALA A 263 5.25 33.59 -15.38
N GLY A 264 6.09 32.57 -15.57
CA GLY A 264 6.72 31.82 -14.47
C GLY A 264 5.94 30.60 -13.95
N ASP A 265 4.75 30.30 -14.49
CA ASP A 265 3.98 29.08 -14.14
C ASP A 265 4.64 27.76 -14.59
N LYS A 266 5.63 27.84 -15.48
CA LYS A 266 6.36 26.72 -16.09
C LYS A 266 5.46 25.72 -16.81
N ALA A 267 4.31 26.17 -17.30
CA ALA A 267 3.43 25.38 -18.15
C ALA A 267 3.76 25.65 -19.62
N THR A 268 3.64 24.60 -20.45
CA THR A 268 3.68 24.73 -21.91
C THR A 268 2.25 24.99 -22.39
N PRO A 269 2.01 26.05 -23.19
CA PRO A 269 0.67 26.46 -23.56
C PRO A 269 -0.05 25.42 -24.42
N GLU A 270 -1.38 25.39 -24.36
CA GLU A 270 -2.22 24.57 -25.23
C GLU A 270 -3.05 25.47 -26.15
N GLY A 271 -3.12 25.12 -27.43
CA GLY A 271 -3.84 25.94 -28.40
C GLY A 271 -3.31 25.84 -29.82
N VAL A 272 -3.76 26.79 -30.64
CA VAL A 272 -3.38 26.91 -32.06
C VAL A 272 -2.47 28.12 -32.23
N TYR A 273 -1.24 27.84 -32.62
CA TYR A 273 -0.17 28.81 -32.79
C TYR A 273 0.39 28.76 -34.21
N LYS A 274 1.30 29.68 -34.49
CA LYS A 274 2.12 29.71 -35.69
C LYS A 274 3.52 30.16 -35.36
N VAL A 275 4.48 29.68 -36.15
CA VAL A 275 5.86 30.17 -36.07
C VAL A 275 5.94 31.60 -36.55
N THR A 276 6.47 32.49 -35.72
CA THR A 276 6.71 33.91 -36.03
C THR A 276 8.14 34.15 -36.48
N GLU A 277 9.08 33.38 -35.95
CA GLU A 277 10.51 33.56 -36.24
C GLU A 277 11.26 32.24 -36.20
N LYS A 278 12.24 32.09 -37.09
CA LYS A 278 13.22 31.00 -37.07
C LYS A 278 14.58 31.55 -36.63
N LYS A 279 15.13 31.00 -35.55
CA LYS A 279 16.38 31.46 -34.95
C LYS A 279 17.43 30.35 -35.00
N SER A 280 18.66 30.71 -35.36
CA SER A 280 19.83 29.82 -35.33
C SER A 280 21.09 30.65 -35.10
N ARG A 281 22.21 29.99 -34.73
CA ARG A 281 23.48 30.66 -34.42
C ARG A 281 23.27 31.73 -33.32
N ALA A 282 23.92 32.88 -33.44
CA ALA A 282 23.86 33.97 -32.46
C ALA A 282 22.45 34.57 -32.21
N ARG A 283 21.42 34.17 -32.95
CA ARG A 283 20.03 34.66 -32.77
C ARG A 283 19.24 33.91 -31.69
N THR A 284 19.78 32.84 -31.14
CA THR A 284 19.16 32.10 -30.03
C THR A 284 20.23 31.55 -29.09
N LYS A 285 19.87 31.38 -27.82
CA LYS A 285 20.72 30.70 -26.83
C LYS A 285 20.69 29.17 -26.97
N TYR A 286 19.73 28.66 -27.74
CA TYR A 286 19.58 27.24 -28.03
C TYR A 286 20.29 26.88 -29.33
N TYR A 287 20.47 25.58 -29.61
CA TYR A 287 21.01 25.12 -30.90
C TYR A 287 20.26 25.72 -32.11
N LYS A 288 18.94 25.55 -32.14
CA LYS A 288 17.99 26.16 -33.08
C LYS A 288 16.66 26.38 -32.37
N ALA A 289 15.90 27.38 -32.77
CA ALA A 289 14.60 27.68 -32.16
C ALA A 289 13.56 28.20 -33.17
N LEU A 290 12.30 27.84 -32.95
CA LEU A 290 11.12 28.35 -33.64
C LEU A 290 10.27 29.09 -32.62
N LEU A 291 10.24 30.42 -32.72
CA LEU A 291 9.39 31.25 -31.87
C LEU A 291 7.94 31.11 -32.32
N ILE A 292 7.03 30.85 -31.39
CA ILE A 292 5.59 30.82 -31.68
C ILE A 292 4.92 32.12 -31.24
N ASN A 293 3.75 32.41 -31.79
CA ASN A 293 2.96 33.60 -31.45
C ASN A 293 2.23 33.48 -30.09
N TYR A 294 2.85 32.92 -29.06
CA TYR A 294 2.34 32.98 -27.69
C TYR A 294 2.82 34.27 -26.99
N PRO A 295 1.94 35.01 -26.32
CA PRO A 295 0.49 34.83 -26.28
C PRO A 295 -0.18 35.26 -27.59
N ASN A 296 -1.19 34.52 -28.03
CA ASN A 296 -2.06 34.90 -29.14
C ASN A 296 -3.34 35.60 -28.62
N GLY A 297 -4.28 35.92 -29.51
CA GLY A 297 -5.53 36.58 -29.12
C GLY A 297 -6.45 35.75 -28.21
N GLU A 298 -6.42 34.42 -28.28
CA GLU A 298 -7.15 33.54 -27.35
C GLU A 298 -6.50 33.54 -25.97
N ASP A 299 -5.17 33.47 -25.92
CA ASP A 299 -4.41 33.54 -24.66
C ASP A 299 -4.65 34.87 -23.95
N GLN A 300 -4.61 36.00 -24.69
CA GLN A 300 -4.86 37.32 -24.14
C GLN A 300 -6.27 37.42 -23.55
N ARG A 301 -7.30 36.96 -24.28
CA ARG A 301 -8.69 36.95 -23.79
C ARG A 301 -8.87 36.09 -22.53
N ARG A 302 -8.19 34.94 -22.47
CA ARG A 302 -8.23 34.03 -21.32
C ARG A 302 -7.56 34.67 -20.11
N TYR A 303 -6.36 35.22 -20.29
CA TYR A 303 -5.63 35.94 -19.25
C TYR A 303 -6.40 37.16 -18.72
N ASP A 304 -6.94 38.02 -19.60
CA ASP A 304 -7.69 39.21 -19.20
C ASP A 304 -8.92 38.85 -18.36
N ARG A 305 -9.60 37.75 -18.70
CA ARG A 305 -10.73 37.22 -17.93
C ARG A 305 -10.31 36.81 -16.52
N MET A 306 -9.18 36.10 -16.38
CA MET A 306 -8.68 35.63 -15.09
C MET A 306 -8.16 36.75 -14.20
N VAL A 307 -7.53 37.76 -14.81
CA VAL A 307 -7.14 38.98 -14.09
C VAL A 307 -8.39 39.73 -13.61
N LYS A 308 -9.46 39.74 -14.41
CA LYS A 308 -10.74 40.37 -14.03
C LYS A 308 -11.48 39.60 -12.93
N SER A 309 -11.46 38.27 -12.95
CA SER A 309 -12.08 37.43 -11.91
C SER A 309 -11.27 37.34 -10.62
N GLY A 310 -10.00 37.75 -10.65
CA GLY A 310 -9.08 37.69 -9.49
C GLY A 310 -8.34 36.36 -9.36
N GLU A 311 -8.47 35.45 -10.33
CA GLU A 311 -7.71 34.20 -10.39
C GLU A 311 -6.21 34.44 -10.63
N ILE A 312 -5.85 35.53 -11.32
CA ILE A 312 -4.47 35.97 -11.53
C ILE A 312 -4.29 37.38 -10.94
N PRO A 313 -3.26 37.63 -10.12
CA PRO A 313 -2.96 38.97 -9.63
C PRO A 313 -2.69 39.95 -10.79
N ARG A 314 -3.25 41.16 -10.74
CA ARG A 314 -3.11 42.20 -11.77
C ARG A 314 -1.67 42.57 -12.15
N ARG A 315 -0.70 42.33 -11.26
CA ARG A 315 0.73 42.64 -11.48
C ARG A 315 1.49 41.50 -12.18
N THR A 316 0.89 40.32 -12.31
CA THR A 316 1.54 39.15 -12.91
C THR A 316 1.29 39.15 -14.41
N GLY A 317 2.31 39.43 -15.24
CA GLY A 317 2.16 39.44 -16.69
C GLY A 317 1.86 38.06 -17.31
N ILE A 318 1.28 38.05 -18.52
CA ILE A 318 0.93 36.84 -19.28
C ILE A 318 2.16 36.01 -19.71
N GLY A 319 3.33 36.65 -19.86
CA GLY A 319 4.54 36.03 -20.36
C GLY A 319 4.66 36.06 -21.89
N GLY A 320 5.57 35.27 -22.44
CA GLY A 320 5.88 35.25 -23.88
C GLY A 320 7.09 34.37 -24.17
N LEU A 321 7.67 34.52 -25.37
CA LEU A 321 8.91 33.86 -25.78
C LEU A 321 8.87 32.32 -25.68
N ILE A 322 7.72 31.73 -26.00
CA ILE A 322 7.60 30.27 -26.09
C ILE A 322 8.15 29.83 -27.44
N GLU A 323 9.06 28.85 -27.38
CA GLU A 323 9.79 28.35 -28.54
C GLU A 323 9.71 26.82 -28.62
N ILE A 324 9.81 26.29 -29.84
CA ILE A 324 10.23 24.90 -30.08
C ILE A 324 11.72 24.94 -30.37
N HIS A 325 12.55 24.31 -29.56
CA HIS A 325 14.00 24.47 -29.65
C HIS A 325 14.79 23.17 -29.45
N GLY A 326 16.09 23.20 -29.78
CA GLY A 326 17.05 22.13 -29.52
C GLY A 326 17.47 22.01 -28.05
N ASP A 327 18.54 21.30 -27.75
CA ASP A 327 19.09 21.10 -26.39
C ASP A 327 18.15 20.36 -25.44
N GLY A 328 17.19 19.61 -25.99
CA GLY A 328 16.44 18.56 -25.30
C GLY A 328 17.23 17.25 -25.20
N GLY A 329 16.53 16.14 -24.90
CA GLY A 329 17.15 14.83 -24.70
C GLY A 329 17.75 14.65 -23.31
N LYS A 330 17.24 15.38 -22.32
CA LYS A 330 17.61 15.28 -20.90
C LYS A 330 16.86 14.17 -20.16
N GLY A 331 15.81 13.62 -20.76
CA GLY A 331 14.96 12.58 -20.20
C GLY A 331 13.99 13.08 -19.12
N VAL A 332 13.84 14.40 -18.97
CA VAL A 332 12.98 15.02 -17.95
C VAL A 332 12.39 16.33 -18.47
N ASN A 333 11.18 16.68 -18.02
CA ASN A 333 10.59 18.00 -18.31
C ASN A 333 11.29 19.10 -17.48
N TRP A 334 11.96 20.04 -18.14
CA TRP A 334 12.84 21.01 -17.48
C TRP A 334 12.65 22.47 -17.92
N THR A 335 11.93 22.73 -19.00
CA THR A 335 11.81 24.09 -19.56
C THR A 335 10.95 24.99 -18.65
N ASP A 336 10.87 26.27 -18.97
CA ASP A 336 9.90 27.19 -18.35
C ASP A 336 8.62 27.37 -19.18
N GLY A 337 8.37 26.47 -20.13
CA GLY A 337 7.17 26.43 -20.99
C GLY A 337 7.44 26.18 -22.47
N CYS A 338 8.70 26.18 -22.90
CA CYS A 338 9.10 25.81 -24.26
C CYS A 338 8.94 24.30 -24.52
N VAL A 339 8.99 23.92 -25.80
CA VAL A 339 9.08 22.51 -26.25
C VAL A 339 10.51 22.24 -26.69
N ALA A 340 11.22 21.36 -25.99
CA ALA A 340 12.61 21.01 -26.29
C ALA A 340 12.70 19.66 -26.99
N LEU A 341 13.56 19.58 -28.02
CA LEU A 341 13.85 18.39 -28.82
C LEU A 341 15.36 18.13 -28.82
N GLU A 342 15.80 16.91 -29.14
CA GLU A 342 17.21 16.69 -29.38
C GLU A 342 17.69 17.47 -30.61
N ASN A 343 18.97 17.87 -30.63
CA ASN A 343 19.50 18.73 -31.70
C ASN A 343 19.33 18.14 -33.10
N LYS A 344 19.54 16.83 -33.26
CA LYS A 344 19.33 16.11 -34.53
C LYS A 344 17.86 16.13 -34.99
N GLU A 345 16.92 16.13 -34.05
CA GLU A 345 15.48 16.15 -34.33
C GLU A 345 15.04 17.57 -34.66
N MET A 346 15.56 18.54 -33.92
CA MET A 346 15.37 19.96 -34.17
C MET A 346 15.89 20.36 -35.56
N ASP A 347 16.97 19.75 -36.07
CA ASP A 347 17.44 19.96 -37.43
C ASP A 347 16.36 19.61 -38.47
N VAL A 348 15.66 18.49 -38.25
CA VAL A 348 14.58 18.03 -39.14
C VAL A 348 13.35 18.92 -39.01
N VAL A 349 12.95 19.28 -37.79
CA VAL A 349 11.82 20.19 -37.57
C VAL A 349 12.10 21.57 -38.19
N PHE A 350 13.31 22.09 -37.98
CA PHE A 350 13.71 23.39 -38.48
C PHE A 350 13.80 23.43 -40.01
N SER A 351 14.21 22.34 -40.68
CA SER A 351 14.29 22.29 -42.15
C SER A 351 12.91 22.23 -42.82
N HIS A 352 11.91 21.72 -42.11
CA HIS A 352 10.54 21.52 -42.62
C HIS A 352 9.56 22.63 -42.25
N CYS A 353 9.97 23.54 -41.38
CA CYS A 353 9.16 24.64 -40.90
C CYS A 353 9.52 25.96 -41.62
N SER A 354 8.53 26.80 -41.88
CA SER A 354 8.70 28.19 -42.31
C SER A 354 8.01 29.13 -41.31
N VAL A 355 8.21 30.44 -41.46
CA VAL A 355 7.32 31.41 -40.79
C VAL A 355 5.89 31.15 -41.25
N ASN A 356 4.93 31.33 -40.35
CA ASN A 356 3.51 30.97 -40.47
C ASN A 356 3.18 29.47 -40.50
N THR A 357 4.16 28.56 -40.35
CA THR A 357 3.85 27.14 -40.13
C THR A 357 2.95 27.00 -38.89
N PRO A 358 1.77 26.36 -39.00
CA PRO A 358 0.91 26.11 -37.85
C PRO A 358 1.58 25.19 -36.84
N VAL A 359 1.41 25.52 -35.56
CA VAL A 359 1.85 24.75 -34.41
C VAL A 359 0.63 24.51 -33.53
N ILE A 360 0.18 23.27 -33.41
CA ILE A 360 -0.95 22.90 -32.57
C ILE A 360 -0.39 22.15 -31.36
N ILE A 361 -0.68 22.65 -30.16
CA ILE A 361 -0.26 22.01 -28.91
C ILE A 361 -1.51 21.54 -28.18
N VAL A 362 -1.57 20.26 -27.86
CA VAL A 362 -2.70 19.62 -27.16
C VAL A 362 -2.22 18.87 -25.93
N GLY A 363 -3.10 18.73 -24.94
CA GLY A 363 -2.82 17.94 -23.76
C GLY A 363 -2.74 16.44 -24.07
N SER A 364 -3.70 15.93 -24.85
CA SER A 364 -3.73 14.55 -25.36
C SER A 364 -4.50 14.48 -26.67
N ARG A 365 -4.09 13.59 -27.58
CA ARG A 365 -4.80 13.27 -28.83
C ARG A 365 -5.82 12.14 -28.68
N GLN A 366 -5.74 11.35 -27.61
CA GLN A 366 -6.62 10.21 -27.33
C GLN A 366 -7.47 10.48 -26.09
N PRO A 367 -8.68 9.91 -26.00
CA PRO A 367 -9.55 10.06 -24.83
C PRO A 367 -8.94 9.38 -23.59
N ILE A 368 -9.49 9.67 -22.41
CA ILE A 368 -8.92 9.18 -21.15
C ILE A 368 -9.07 7.66 -21.02
N GLU A 369 -10.14 7.11 -21.58
CA GLU A 369 -10.42 5.67 -21.60
C GLU A 369 -9.29 4.93 -22.33
N ASP A 370 -8.90 5.41 -23.52
CA ASP A 370 -7.82 4.82 -24.31
C ASP A 370 -6.46 4.95 -23.60
N TYR A 371 -6.23 6.06 -22.91
CA TYR A 371 -5.01 6.24 -22.11
C TYR A 371 -4.92 5.27 -20.92
N LEU A 372 -6.06 4.93 -20.29
CA LEU A 372 -6.13 4.07 -19.10
C LEU A 372 -6.28 2.58 -19.41
N ASN A 373 -6.25 2.19 -20.69
CA ASN A 373 -6.42 0.80 -21.15
C ASN A 373 -5.12 -0.01 -21.20
#